data_AF-A0A0E7UY36-F1
#
_entry.id   AF-A0A0E7UY36-F1
#
_cell.length_a   1.000
_cell.length_b   1.000
_cell.length_c   1.000
_cell.angle_alpha   90.00
_cell.angle_beta   90.00
_cell.angle_gamma   90.00
#
_symmetry.space_group_name_H-M   'P 1'
#
loop_
_entity.id
_entity.type
_entity.pdbx_description
1 polymer ?
#
loop_
_entity_poly.entity_id
_entity_poly.type
_entity_poly.pdbx_seq_one_letter_code
_entity_poly.pdbx_strand_id
1 'polypeptide(L)'
;MAASALQLGLLRNLHDAEALVRRWGWLRLRALRDRAIALALDDAQVRCLCQQVVAVAEGGLAGDEQQWLDYVRYVVETGETAADRMLRLWRQARGTPEMRRAQACRQRAVLS
;
A
#
# COMPACT_ATOMS: atom_id res chain seq x y z
N MET A 1 5.85 7.74 8.15
CA MET A 1 5.36 7.04 9.35
C MET A 1 4.76 5.67 9.01
N ALA A 2 3.77 5.58 8.12
CA ALA A 2 3.04 4.32 7.87
C ALA A 2 3.89 3.11 7.43
N ALA A 3 4.89 3.29 6.56
CA ALA A 3 5.76 2.18 6.12
C ALA A 3 6.63 1.62 7.27
N SER A 4 7.18 2.49 8.11
CA SER A 4 7.99 2.09 9.26
C SER A 4 7.14 1.42 10.34
N ALA A 5 5.90 1.87 10.56
CA ALA A 5 4.96 1.22 11.47
C ALA A 5 4.58 -0.19 11.00
N LEU A 6 4.35 -0.37 9.69
CA LEU A 6 4.10 -1.68 9.11
C LEU A 6 5.28 -2.64 9.35
N GLN A 7 6.51 -2.18 9.09
CA GLN A 7 7.71 -2.97 9.33
C GLN A 7 7.89 -3.30 10.82
N LEU A 8 7.69 -2.32 11.70
CA LEU A 8 7.78 -2.51 13.15
C LEU A 8 6.79 -3.57 13.64
N GLY A 9 5.52 -3.50 13.21
CA GLY A 9 4.50 -4.47 13.56
C GLY A 9 4.86 -5.89 13.11
N LEU A 10 5.35 -6.05 11.87
CA LEU A 10 5.80 -7.35 11.37
C LEU A 10 7.02 -7.89 12.15
N LEU A 11 7.97 -7.03 12.50
CA LEU A 11 9.17 -7.42 13.26
C LEU A 11 8.85 -7.75 14.73
N ARG A 12 7.81 -7.14 15.30
CA ARG A 12 7.30 -7.48 16.64
C ARG A 12 6.43 -8.74 16.62
N ASN A 13 5.79 -9.04 15.49
CA ASN A 13 5.00 -10.26 15.28
C ASN A 13 5.66 -11.21 14.25
N LEU A 14 6.91 -11.62 14.53
CA LEU A 14 7.68 -12.47 13.63
C LEU A 14 7.04 -13.86 13.41
N HIS A 15 6.40 -14.42 14.43
CA HIS A 15 5.79 -15.74 14.34
C HIS A 15 4.71 -15.80 13.24
N ASP A 16 3.75 -14.87 13.28
CA ASP A 16 2.68 -14.82 12.28
C ASP A 16 3.20 -14.33 10.92
N ALA A 17 4.19 -13.43 10.90
CA ALA A 17 4.83 -12.98 9.68
C ALA A 17 5.52 -14.14 8.93
N GLU A 18 6.26 -14.99 9.66
CA GLU A 18 6.84 -16.21 9.09
C GLU A 18 5.78 -17.20 8.64
N ALA A 19 4.74 -17.41 9.43
CA ALA A 19 3.63 -18.29 9.07
C ALA A 19 2.94 -17.81 7.78
N LEU A 20 2.79 -16.50 7.59
CA LEU A 20 2.26 -15.90 6.38
C LEU A 20 3.16 -16.19 5.18
N VAL A 21 4.47 -15.98 5.29
CA VAL A 21 5.44 -16.28 4.22
C VAL A 21 5.41 -17.77 3.86
N ARG A 22 5.36 -18.67 4.84
CA ARG A 22 5.25 -20.12 4.62
C ARG A 22 3.96 -20.51 3.91
N ARG A 23 2.84 -19.89 4.28
CA ARG A 23 1.51 -20.14 3.68
C ARG A 23 1.44 -19.71 2.22
N TRP A 24 2.00 -18.56 1.88
CA TRP A 24 2.05 -18.10 0.50
C TRP A 24 3.11 -18.83 -0.33
N GLY A 25 4.26 -19.10 0.27
CA GLY A 25 5.41 -19.71 -0.38
C GLY A 25 6.18 -18.72 -1.28
N TRP A 26 7.50 -18.87 -1.30
CA TRP A 26 8.40 -17.95 -2.01
C TRP A 26 8.14 -17.86 -3.52
N LEU A 27 7.79 -18.96 -4.18
CA LEU A 27 7.51 -18.97 -5.62
C LEU A 27 6.28 -18.13 -5.97
N ARG A 28 5.21 -18.24 -5.16
CA ARG A 28 3.99 -17.44 -5.35
C ARG A 28 4.26 -15.97 -5.07
N LEU A 29 4.96 -15.65 -3.99
CA LEU A 29 5.34 -14.28 -3.65
C LEU A 29 6.18 -13.65 -4.77
N ARG A 30 7.12 -14.41 -5.35
CA ARG A 30 7.90 -13.95 -6.50
C ARG A 30 7.02 -13.65 -7.71
N ALA A 31 6.07 -14.53 -8.05
CA ALA A 31 5.16 -14.33 -9.18
C ALA A 31 4.22 -13.12 -8.98
N LEU A 32 3.88 -12.79 -7.73
CA LEU A 32 3.06 -11.61 -7.43
C LEU A 32 3.78 -10.29 -7.66
N ARG A 33 5.12 -10.26 -7.68
CA ARG A 33 5.88 -9.02 -7.87
C ARG A 33 5.50 -8.31 -9.17
N ASP A 34 5.52 -9.04 -10.29
CA ASP A 34 5.22 -8.45 -11.60
C ASP A 34 3.76 -8.01 -11.69
N ARG A 35 2.85 -8.79 -11.08
CA ARG A 35 1.43 -8.44 -10.98
C ARG A 35 1.21 -7.19 -10.14
N ALA A 36 1.90 -7.04 -9.01
CA ALA A 36 1.82 -5.86 -8.16
C ALA A 36 2.35 -4.60 -8.86
N ILE A 37 3.38 -4.72 -9.70
CA ILE A 37 3.89 -3.60 -10.50
C ILE A 37 2.89 -3.21 -11.59
N ALA A 38 2.29 -4.19 -12.26
CA ALA A 38 1.40 -3.94 -13.40
C ALA A 38 -0.03 -3.53 -13.00
N LEU A 39 -0.56 -4.12 -11.94
CA LEU A 39 -1.97 -4.04 -11.54
C LEU A 39 -2.18 -3.49 -10.13
N ALA A 40 -1.12 -3.27 -9.35
CA ALA A 40 -1.22 -2.81 -7.96
C ALA A 40 -2.27 -3.61 -7.16
N LEU A 41 -3.25 -2.92 -6.56
CA LEU A 41 -4.32 -3.52 -5.75
C LEU A 41 -5.56 -3.93 -6.55
N ASP A 42 -5.58 -3.71 -7.88
CA ASP A 42 -6.63 -4.25 -8.75
C ASP A 42 -6.50 -5.78 -8.89
N ASP A 43 -5.30 -6.32 -8.64
CA ASP A 43 -5.10 -7.76 -8.56
C ASP A 43 -5.60 -8.33 -7.22
N ALA A 44 -6.58 -9.23 -7.29
CA ALA A 44 -7.20 -9.82 -6.10
C ALA A 44 -6.21 -10.56 -5.19
N GLN A 45 -5.17 -11.20 -5.75
CA GLN A 45 -4.18 -11.91 -4.92
C GLN A 45 -3.21 -10.94 -4.26
N VAL A 46 -2.79 -9.89 -4.96
CA VAL A 46 -1.97 -8.81 -4.36
C VAL A 46 -2.74 -8.13 -3.23
N ARG A 47 -4.00 -7.77 -3.46
CA ARG A 47 -4.85 -7.15 -2.44
C ARG A 47 -5.06 -8.07 -1.23
N CYS A 48 -5.32 -9.35 -1.45
CA CYS A 48 -5.45 -10.33 -0.38
C CYS A 48 -4.16 -10.45 0.45
N LEU A 49 -2.99 -10.50 -0.20
CA LEU A 49 -1.71 -10.49 0.50
C LEU A 49 -1.53 -9.21 1.33
N CYS A 50 -1.81 -8.03 0.75
CA CYS A 50 -1.72 -6.77 1.48
C CYS A 50 -2.63 -6.72 2.71
N GLN A 51 -3.88 -7.19 2.61
CA GLN A 51 -4.81 -7.29 3.75
C GLN A 51 -4.24 -8.16 4.87
N GLN A 52 -3.69 -9.32 4.52
CA GLN A 52 -3.11 -10.24 5.51
C GLN A 52 -1.84 -9.66 6.14
N VAL A 53 -0.99 -8.99 5.37
CA VAL A 53 0.21 -8.31 5.89
C VAL A 53 -0.15 -7.20 6.87
N VAL A 54 -1.18 -6.40 6.56
CA VAL A 54 -1.67 -5.35 7.47
C VAL A 54 -2.19 -5.96 8.76
N ALA A 55 -3.04 -7.00 8.69
CA ALA A 55 -3.58 -7.67 9.87
C ALA A 55 -2.48 -8.27 10.77
N VAL A 56 -1.44 -8.88 10.19
CA VAL A 56 -0.31 -9.40 10.96
C VAL A 56 0.48 -8.27 11.63
N ALA A 57 0.72 -7.17 10.91
CA ALA A 57 1.43 -6.03 11.45
C ALA A 57 0.65 -5.35 12.60
N GLU A 58 -0.67 -5.22 12.47
CA GLU A 58 -1.56 -4.71 13.53
C GLU A 58 -1.45 -5.52 14.81
N GLY A 59 -1.37 -6.85 14.71
CA GLY A 59 -1.18 -7.73 15.87
C GLY A 59 0.16 -7.55 16.60
N GLY A 60 1.16 -6.95 15.95
CA GLY A 60 2.47 -6.63 16.54
C GLY A 60 2.60 -5.22 17.10
N LEU A 61 1.59 -4.37 16.97
CA LEU A 61 1.59 -2.98 17.45
C LEU A 61 0.76 -2.85 18.73
N ALA A 62 1.17 -1.94 19.61
CA ALA A 62 0.36 -1.52 20.74
C ALA A 62 -0.87 -0.73 20.27
N GLY A 63 -1.93 -0.68 21.08
CA GLY A 63 -3.21 -0.08 20.68
C GLY A 63 -3.09 1.40 20.26
N ASP A 64 -2.20 2.16 20.87
CA ASP A 64 -1.90 3.56 20.55
C ASP A 64 -1.02 3.73 19.30
N GLU A 65 -0.33 2.67 18.87
CA GLU A 65 0.50 2.63 17.65
C GLU A 65 -0.32 2.22 16.41
N GLN A 66 -1.47 1.55 16.58
CA GLN A 66 -2.27 1.02 15.46
C GLN A 66 -2.80 2.09 14.51
N GLN A 67 -3.03 3.32 14.99
CA GLN A 67 -3.43 4.46 14.15
C GLN A 67 -2.36 4.79 13.08
N TRP A 68 -1.10 4.42 13.28
CA TRP A 68 -0.06 4.64 12.27
C TRP A 68 -0.27 3.82 10.99
N LEU A 69 -1.14 2.81 11.04
CA LEU A 69 -1.54 1.99 9.89
C LEU A 69 -2.82 2.50 9.19
N ASP A 70 -3.46 3.57 9.67
CA ASP A 70 -4.72 4.11 9.10
C ASP A 70 -4.64 4.33 7.59
N TYR A 71 -3.56 4.95 7.13
CA TYR A 71 -3.38 5.20 5.70
C TYR A 71 -3.20 3.90 4.90
N VAL A 72 -2.52 2.89 5.46
CA VAL A 72 -2.33 1.60 4.79
C VAL A 72 -3.66 0.85 4.71
N ARG A 73 -4.45 0.84 5.79
CA ARG A 73 -5.81 0.30 5.79
C ARG A 73 -6.65 0.97 4.71
N TYR A 74 -6.69 2.29 4.69
CA TYR A 74 -7.43 3.05 3.68
C TYR A 74 -7.04 2.65 2.25
N VAL A 75 -5.74 2.55 1.95
CA VAL A 75 -5.26 2.17 0.61
C VAL A 75 -5.70 0.74 0.25
N VAL A 76 -5.59 -0.20 1.18
CA VAL A 76 -5.97 -1.60 0.96
C VAL A 76 -7.49 -1.80 0.83
N GLU A 77 -8.27 -1.05 1.62
CA GLU A 77 -9.74 -1.03 1.60
C GLU A 77 -10.27 -0.42 0.31
N THR A 78 -9.72 0.73 -0.10
CA THR A 78 -10.16 1.42 -1.32
C THR A 78 -9.57 0.82 -2.60
N GLY A 79 -8.45 0.10 -2.49
CA GLY A 79 -7.64 -0.29 -3.64
C GLY A 79 -6.90 0.88 -4.28
N GLU A 80 -7.04 2.11 -3.75
CA GLU A 80 -6.53 3.31 -4.39
C GLU A 80 -5.18 3.74 -3.82
N THR A 81 -4.12 3.48 -4.58
CA THR A 81 -2.76 3.85 -4.19
C THR A 81 -2.52 5.37 -4.36
N ALA A 82 -1.41 5.86 -3.82
CA ALA A 82 -0.96 7.22 -4.11
C ALA A 82 -0.69 7.45 -5.60
N ALA A 83 -0.26 6.40 -6.32
CA ALA A 83 -0.04 6.47 -7.77
C ALA A 83 -1.37 6.61 -8.52
N ASP A 84 -2.41 5.89 -8.11
CA ASP A 84 -3.75 5.98 -8.71
C ASP A 84 -4.36 7.37 -8.52
N ARG A 85 -4.22 7.93 -7.32
CA ARG A 85 -4.60 9.33 -7.04
C ARG A 85 -3.85 10.30 -7.93
N MET A 86 -2.53 10.15 -8.06
CA MET A 86 -1.73 11.02 -8.91
C MET A 86 -2.12 10.90 -10.39
N LEU A 87 -2.38 9.69 -10.87
CA LEU A 87 -2.86 9.44 -12.24
C LEU A 87 -4.23 10.06 -12.46
N ARG A 88 -5.13 10.01 -11.47
CA ARG A 88 -6.44 10.66 -11.53
C ARG A 88 -6.31 12.17 -11.64
N LEU A 89 -5.50 12.80 -10.78
CA LEU A 89 -5.23 14.24 -10.84
C LEU A 89 -4.61 14.64 -12.20
N TRP A 90 -3.66 13.85 -12.69
CA TRP A 90 -3.06 14.04 -14.01
C TRP A 90 -4.08 13.93 -15.15
N ARG A 91 -4.96 12.92 -15.13
CA ARG A 91 -6.01 12.71 -16.13
C ARG A 91 -7.04 13.85 -16.15
N GLN A 92 -7.29 14.46 -15.00
CA GLN A 92 -8.21 15.60 -14.86
C GLN A 92 -7.57 16.95 -15.21
N ALA A 93 -6.24 17.06 -15.12
CA ALA A 93 -5.50 18.26 -15.50
C ALA A 93 -5.58 18.54 -17.01
N ARG A 94 -5.67 19.83 -17.38
CA ARG A 94 -5.78 20.30 -18.77
C ARG A 94 -4.49 20.96 -19.24
N GLY A 95 -4.27 21.00 -20.56
CA GLY A 95 -3.11 21.65 -21.17
C GLY A 95 -2.00 20.68 -21.56
N THR A 96 -0.79 21.20 -21.77
CA THR A 96 0.37 20.42 -22.20
C THR A 96 0.82 19.44 -21.11
N PRO A 97 1.60 18.38 -21.44
CA PRO A 97 2.13 17.45 -20.45
C PRO A 97 2.85 18.15 -19.28
N GLU A 98 3.61 19.20 -19.54
CA GLU A 98 4.33 19.97 -18.52
C GLU A 98 3.38 20.71 -17.58
N MET A 99 2.31 21.30 -18.13
CA MET A 99 1.27 21.98 -17.35
C MET A 99 0.51 20.99 -16.47
N ARG A 100 0.15 19.82 -17.02
CA ARG A 100 -0.52 18.74 -16.30
C ARG A 100 0.35 18.22 -15.16
N ARG A 101 1.67 18.12 -15.37
CA ARG A 101 2.63 17.70 -14.32
C ARG A 101 2.66 18.69 -13.17
N ALA A 102 2.80 19.97 -13.50
CA ALA A 102 2.85 21.04 -12.50
C ALA A 102 1.53 21.12 -11.71
N GLN A 103 0.39 20.94 -12.37
CA GLN A 103 -0.92 20.94 -11.72
C GLN A 103 -1.09 19.75 -10.77
N ALA A 104 -0.76 18.53 -11.20
CA ALA A 104 -0.86 17.33 -10.36
C ALA A 104 0.07 17.42 -9.13
N CYS A 105 1.30 17.92 -9.29
CA CYS A 105 2.22 18.15 -8.16
C CYS A 105 1.67 19.18 -7.16
N ARG A 106 1.11 20.30 -7.64
CA ARG A 106 0.52 21.33 -6.77
C ARG A 106 -0.70 20.81 -6.00
N GLN A 107 -1.59 20.08 -6.66
CA GLN A 107 -2.78 19.50 -6.03
C GLN A 107 -2.41 18.46 -4.96
N ARG A 108 -1.33 17.69 -5.15
CA ARG A 108 -0.86 16.76 -4.12
C ARG A 108 -0.33 17.46 -2.88
N ALA A 109 0.38 18.58 -3.03
CA ALA A 109 0.92 19.34 -1.90
C ALA A 109 -0.15 19.94 -0.98
N VAL A 110 -1.40 20.04 -1.46
CA VAL A 110 -2.55 20.53 -0.68
C VAL A 110 -3.26 19.40 0.08
N LEU A 111 -2.99 18.13 -0.27
CA LEU A 111 -3.64 16.93 0.28
C LEU A 111 -2.76 16.16 1.28
N SER A 112 -1.53 16.63 1.52
CA SER A 112 -0.56 16.07 2.48
C SER A 112 -0.54 16.87 3.76
#